data_AF-A0A9C7VY14-F1
#
_entry.id   AF-A0A9C7VY14-F1
#
_cell.length_a   1.000
_cell.length_b   1.000
_cell.length_c   1.000
_cell.angle_alpha   90.00
_cell.angle_beta   90.00
_cell.angle_gamma   90.00
#
_symmetry.space_group_name_H-M   'P 1'
#
loop_
_entity.id
_entity.type
_entity.pdbx_description
1 polymer ?
#
loop_
_entity_poly.entity_id
_entity_poly.type
_entity_poly.pdbx_seq_one_letter_code
_entity_poly.pdbx_strand_id
1 'polypeptide(L)'
;MKTLRQCLVDCDMALLRAIAARRGIELASNRHREAVDQLASELARPDSLAEALEWLSPQEREALQALIAEGGRIKAHLFLRRFGQIRPFGSGRLEREEPWRNPVSAA
;
A
#
# COMPACT_ATOMS: atom_id res chain seq x y z
N MET A 1 0.18 6.13 -16.98
CA MET A 1 0.39 5.55 -15.63
C MET A 1 -0.22 4.16 -15.62
N LYS A 2 0.34 3.22 -14.85
CA LYS A 2 -0.30 1.92 -14.64
C LYS A 2 -1.63 2.12 -13.90
N THR A 3 -2.65 1.32 -14.21
CA THR A 3 -3.88 1.29 -13.42
C THR A 3 -3.61 0.62 -12.07
N LEU A 4 -4.48 0.83 -11.08
CA LEU A 4 -4.38 0.16 -9.77
C LEU A 4 -4.23 -1.36 -9.93
N ARG A 5 -5.12 -1.96 -10.74
CA ARG A 5 -5.07 -3.38 -11.08
C ARG A 5 -3.71 -3.78 -11.66
N GLN A 6 -3.18 -3.00 -12.61
CA GLN A 6 -1.89 -3.31 -13.23
C GLN A 6 -0.72 -3.24 -12.24
N CYS A 7 -0.77 -2.35 -11.26
CA CYS A 7 0.20 -2.32 -10.16
C CYS A 7 0.08 -3.56 -9.27
N LEU A 8 -1.15 -3.99 -8.94
CA LEU A 8 -1.40 -5.16 -8.09
C LEU A 8 -0.99 -6.48 -8.75
N VAL A 9 -1.07 -6.58 -10.09
CA VAL A 9 -0.59 -7.76 -10.83
C VAL A 9 0.90 -8.03 -10.59
N ASP A 10 1.70 -6.97 -10.39
CA ASP A 10 3.15 -7.09 -10.18
C ASP A 10 3.50 -7.48 -8.72
N CYS A 11 2.52 -7.52 -7.81
CA CYS A 11 2.70 -7.90 -6.41
C CYS A 11 2.60 -9.42 -6.23
N ASP A 12 3.38 -9.99 -5.32
CA ASP A 12 3.20 -11.38 -4.90
C ASP A 12 1.99 -11.55 -3.96
N MET A 13 1.60 -12.80 -3.70
CA MET A 13 0.45 -13.09 -2.82
C MET A 13 0.63 -12.59 -1.39
N ALA A 14 1.86 -12.55 -0.87
CA ALA A 14 2.13 -12.08 0.49
C ALA A 14 1.82 -10.58 0.60
N LEU A 15 2.26 -9.79 -0.38
CA LEU A 15 1.97 -8.36 -0.42
C LEU A 15 0.49 -8.08 -0.68
N LEU A 16 -0.18 -8.87 -1.52
CA LEU A 16 -1.63 -8.76 -1.71
C LEU A 16 -2.39 -9.01 -0.39
N ARG A 17 -2.01 -10.03 0.37
CA ARG A 17 -2.60 -10.30 1.70
C ARG A 17 -2.30 -9.19 2.70
N ALA A 18 -1.08 -8.64 2.69
CA ALA A 18 -0.72 -7.51 3.54
C ALA A 18 -1.59 -6.28 3.24
N ILE A 19 -1.78 -5.97 1.96
CA ILE A 19 -2.68 -4.89 1.52
C ILE A 19 -4.11 -5.19 1.98
N ALA A 20 -4.62 -6.41 1.74
CA ALA A 20 -5.97 -6.80 2.16
C ALA A 20 -6.16 -6.62 3.68
N ALA A 21 -5.22 -7.14 4.49
CA ALA A 21 -5.24 -7.05 5.94
C ALA A 21 -5.20 -5.60 6.44
N ARG A 22 -4.32 -4.76 5.88
CA ARG A 22 -4.26 -3.33 6.23
C ARG A 22 -5.56 -2.60 5.88
N ARG A 23 -6.34 -3.13 4.93
CA ARG A 23 -7.56 -2.52 4.40
C ARG A 23 -8.84 -3.14 4.95
N GLY A 24 -8.72 -4.11 5.86
CA GLY A 24 -9.87 -4.83 6.43
C GLY A 24 -10.62 -5.72 5.42
N ILE A 25 -9.95 -6.15 4.35
CA ILE A 25 -10.54 -6.96 3.28
C ILE A 25 -10.18 -8.42 3.50
N GLU A 26 -11.20 -9.29 3.56
CA GLU A 26 -11.01 -10.74 3.53
C GLU A 26 -10.96 -11.23 2.06
N LEU A 27 -9.81 -11.77 1.65
CA LEU A 27 -9.66 -12.33 0.31
C LEU A 27 -10.46 -13.64 0.19
N ALA A 28 -11.34 -13.71 -0.79
CA ALA A 28 -12.18 -14.89 -1.03
C ALA A 28 -11.40 -16.06 -1.66
N SER A 29 -10.21 -15.79 -2.21
CA SER A 29 -9.41 -16.77 -2.93
C SER A 29 -7.91 -16.55 -2.74
N ASN A 30 -7.16 -17.65 -2.75
CA ASN A 30 -5.70 -17.64 -2.78
C ASN A 30 -5.15 -17.65 -4.22
N ARG A 31 -6.01 -17.60 -5.24
CA ARG A 31 -5.59 -17.50 -6.64
C ARG A 31 -5.24 -16.04 -6.95
N HIS A 32 -4.00 -15.81 -7.36
CA HIS A 32 -3.43 -14.47 -7.55
C HIS A 32 -4.31 -13.53 -8.37
N ARG A 33 -4.78 -13.97 -9.55
CA ARG A 33 -5.64 -13.17 -10.43
C ARG A 33 -6.94 -12.74 -9.75
N GLU A 34 -7.58 -13.67 -9.02
CA GLU A 34 -8.84 -13.41 -8.32
C GLU A 34 -8.63 -12.44 -7.15
N ALA A 35 -7.54 -12.60 -6.39
CA ALA A 35 -7.17 -11.67 -5.33
C ALA A 35 -6.89 -10.26 -5.85
N VAL A 36 -6.19 -10.15 -6.99
CA VAL A 36 -5.93 -8.86 -7.67
C VAL A 36 -7.24 -8.20 -8.11
N ASP A 37 -8.14 -8.96 -8.74
CA ASP A 37 -9.41 -8.44 -9.24
C ASP A 37 -10.30 -7.97 -8.07
N GLN A 38 -10.39 -8.75 -6.99
CA GLN A 38 -11.12 -8.38 -5.77
C GLN A 38 -10.53 -7.11 -5.13
N LEU A 39 -9.21 -7.08 -4.88
CA LEU A 39 -8.56 -5.92 -4.26
C LEU A 39 -8.70 -4.66 -5.10
N ALA A 40 -8.53 -4.76 -6.42
CA ALA A 40 -8.68 -3.59 -7.29
C ALA A 40 -10.09 -2.98 -7.20
N SER A 41 -11.12 -3.83 -7.08
CA SER A 41 -12.51 -3.40 -6.90
C SER A 41 -12.74 -2.77 -5.52
N GLU A 42 -12.34 -3.44 -4.44
CA GLU A 42 -12.58 -3.00 -3.07
C GLU A 42 -11.78 -1.73 -2.69
N LEU A 43 -10.55 -1.60 -3.17
CA LEU A 43 -9.72 -0.41 -2.91
C LEU A 43 -10.17 0.83 -3.68
N ALA A 44 -10.89 0.64 -4.80
CA ALA A 44 -11.41 1.75 -5.60
C ALA A 44 -12.74 2.32 -5.07
N ARG A 45 -13.35 1.67 -4.06
CA ARG A 45 -14.59 2.16 -3.44
C ARG A 45 -14.35 3.50 -2.73
N PRO A 46 -15.24 4.50 -2.90
CA PRO A 46 -15.11 5.79 -2.23
C PRO A 46 -14.98 5.68 -0.70
N ASP A 47 -15.80 4.83 -0.08
CA ASP A 47 -15.79 4.62 1.38
C ASP A 47 -14.45 4.06 1.85
N SER A 48 -13.96 3.04 1.14
CA SER A 48 -12.65 2.43 1.38
C SER A 48 -11.56 3.50 1.32
N LEU A 49 -11.55 4.35 0.29
CA LEU A 49 -10.57 5.42 0.15
C LEU A 49 -10.67 6.45 1.28
N ALA A 50 -11.89 6.85 1.66
CA ALA A 50 -12.11 7.79 2.76
C ALA A 50 -11.53 7.25 4.08
N GLU A 51 -11.86 6.01 4.44
CA GLU A 51 -11.31 5.32 5.62
C GLU A 51 -9.77 5.24 5.56
N ALA A 52 -9.21 4.96 4.38
CA ALA A 52 -7.75 4.92 4.19
C ALA A 52 -7.09 6.23 4.63
N LEU A 53 -7.67 7.35 4.20
CA LEU A 53 -7.14 8.68 4.44
C LEU A 53 -7.29 9.06 5.92
N GLU A 54 -8.38 8.68 6.56
CA GLU A 54 -8.61 8.92 7.99
C GLU A 54 -7.59 8.19 8.89
N TRP A 55 -7.10 7.02 8.48
CA TRP A 55 -6.10 6.29 9.25
C TRP A 55 -4.68 6.85 9.14
N LEU A 56 -4.41 7.74 8.18
CA LEU A 56 -3.09 8.33 8.02
C LEU A 56 -2.83 9.35 9.12
N SER A 57 -1.69 9.18 9.79
CA SER A 57 -1.11 10.22 10.64
C SER A 57 -0.84 11.50 9.82
N PRO A 58 -0.68 12.65 10.49
CA PRO A 58 -0.35 13.91 9.80
C PRO A 58 0.89 13.79 8.89
N GLN A 59 1.92 13.06 9.32
CA GLN A 59 3.15 12.87 8.56
C GLN A 59 2.96 11.95 7.34
N GLU A 60 2.18 10.88 7.46
CA GLU A 60 1.84 10.01 6.32
C GLU A 60 0.98 10.76 5.29
N ARG A 61 0.07 11.61 5.76
CA ARG A 61 -0.75 12.47 4.89
C ARG A 61 0.12 13.49 4.15
N GLU A 62 1.11 14.08 4.82
CA GLU A 62 2.08 14.98 4.19
C GLU A 62 2.91 14.25 3.12
N ALA A 63 3.36 13.02 3.41
CA ALA A 63 4.09 12.19 2.45
C ALA A 63 3.27 11.90 1.19
N LEU A 64 1.99 11.52 1.36
CA LEU A 64 1.06 11.29 0.26
C LEU A 64 0.81 12.57 -0.55
N GLN A 65 0.60 13.71 0.12
CA GLN A 65 0.38 15.00 -0.55
C GLN A 65 1.61 15.45 -1.35
N ALA A 66 2.81 15.26 -0.82
CA ALA A 66 4.04 15.55 -1.55
C ALA A 66 4.13 14.71 -2.83
N LEU A 67 3.84 13.40 -2.74
CA LEU A 67 3.84 12.52 -3.91
C LEU A 67 2.81 12.94 -4.97
N ILE A 68 1.61 13.35 -4.55
CA ILE A 68 0.56 13.84 -5.45
C ILE A 68 0.98 15.15 -6.13
N ALA A 69 1.57 16.09 -5.39
CA ALA A 69 2.03 17.38 -5.92
C ALA A 69 3.08 17.24 -7.03
N GLU A 70 3.88 16.17 -6.99
CA GLU A 70 4.90 15.83 -7.99
C GLU A 70 4.36 14.91 -9.10
N GLY A 71 3.03 14.87 -9.31
CA GLY A 71 2.40 14.08 -10.36
C GLY A 71 2.46 12.56 -10.10
N GLY A 72 2.51 12.16 -8.83
CA GLY A 72 2.54 10.77 -8.40
C GLY A 72 3.92 10.12 -8.45
N ARG A 73 5.00 10.88 -8.66
CA ARG A 73 6.37 10.37 -8.71
C ARG A 73 7.37 11.32 -8.07
N ILE A 74 8.16 10.81 -7.13
CA ILE A 74 9.28 11.54 -6.52
C ILE A 74 10.56 10.72 -6.67
N LYS A 75 11.70 11.39 -6.85
CA LYS A 75 13.01 10.74 -6.80
C LYS A 75 13.19 10.11 -5.41
N ALA A 76 13.41 8.79 -5.37
CA ALA A 76 13.43 8.03 -4.12
C ALA A 76 14.30 8.67 -3.02
N HIS A 77 15.53 9.09 -3.32
CA HIS A 77 16.40 9.72 -2.31
C HIS A 77 15.84 11.00 -1.67
N LEU A 78 15.03 11.79 -2.40
CA LEU A 78 14.37 12.98 -1.85
C LEU A 78 13.22 12.59 -0.92
N PHE A 79 12.43 11.60 -1.33
CA PHE A 79 11.32 11.08 -0.53
C PHE A 79 11.83 10.46 0.77
N LEU A 80 12.82 9.57 0.67
CA LEU A 80 13.37 8.85 1.83
C LEU A 80 14.07 9.77 2.83
N ARG A 81 14.73 10.83 2.35
CA ARG A 81 15.36 11.84 3.22
C ARG A 81 14.32 12.62 4.05
N ARG A 82 13.12 12.85 3.49
CA ARG A 82 12.07 13.65 4.14
C ARG A 82 11.14 12.80 5.02
N PHE A 83 10.75 11.62 4.55
CA PHE A 83 9.69 10.83 5.18
C PHE A 83 10.18 9.54 5.85
N GLY A 84 11.44 9.17 5.67
CA GLY A 84 12.09 8.01 6.28
C GLY A 84 12.36 6.86 5.31
N GLN A 85 12.98 5.79 5.80
CA GLN A 85 13.47 4.69 4.96
C GLN A 85 12.40 3.62 4.70
N ILE A 86 12.24 3.21 3.44
CA ILE A 86 11.45 2.04 3.07
C ILE A 86 12.29 0.78 3.31
N ARG A 87 11.86 -0.06 4.24
CA ARG A 87 12.57 -1.29 4.60
C ARG A 87 12.24 -2.40 3.59
N PRO A 88 13.26 -3.11 3.04
CA PRO A 88 13.00 -4.26 2.19
C PRO A 88 12.50 -5.45 3.04
N PHE A 89 11.41 -6.06 2.61
CA PHE A 89 10.85 -7.29 3.17
C PHE A 89 10.67 -8.33 2.07
N GLY A 90 11.21 -9.54 2.27
CA GLY A 90 10.82 -10.69 1.47
C GLY A 90 9.47 -11.25 1.94
N SER A 91 8.76 -11.97 1.06
CA SER A 91 7.38 -12.45 1.27
C SER A 91 7.19 -13.16 2.62
N GLY A 92 8.06 -14.11 2.96
CA GLY A 92 7.95 -14.85 4.23
C GLY A 92 8.30 -14.03 5.47
N ARG A 93 9.04 -12.93 5.34
CA ARG A 93 9.29 -12.00 6.45
C ARG A 93 8.12 -11.01 6.60
N LEU A 94 7.56 -10.56 5.49
CA LEU A 94 6.39 -9.69 5.43
C LEU A 94 5.18 -10.30 6.16
N GLU A 95 4.87 -11.57 5.88
CA GLU A 95 3.73 -12.28 6.51
C GLU A 95 3.92 -12.49 8.02
N ARG A 96 5.17 -12.66 8.49
CA ARG A 96 5.46 -12.92 9.91
C ARG A 96 5.53 -11.66 10.76
N GLU A 97 6.15 -10.61 10.23
CA GLU A 97 6.43 -9.39 11.01
C GLU A 97 5.32 -8.34 10.89
N GLU A 98 4.43 -8.46 9.90
CA GLU A 98 3.33 -7.52 9.64
C GLU A 98 3.72 -6.04 9.81
N PRO A 99 4.78 -5.55 9.13
CA PRO A 99 5.39 -4.24 9.42
C PRO A 99 4.44 -3.05 9.21
N TRP A 100 3.33 -3.24 8.50
CA TRP A 100 2.27 -2.24 8.32
C TRP A 100 1.44 -2.00 9.60
N ARG A 101 1.54 -2.85 10.62
CA ARG A 101 0.89 -2.62 11.92
C ARG A 101 1.65 -1.62 12.78
N ASN A 102 2.98 -1.62 12.68
CA ASN A 102 3.88 -0.74 13.42
C ASN A 102 4.90 -0.12 12.46
N PRO A 103 4.47 0.84 11.61
CA PRO A 103 5.37 1.52 10.69
C PRO A 103 6.43 2.31 11.47
N VAL A 104 7.64 2.36 10.93
CA VAL A 104 8.78 3.08 11.56
C VAL A 104 8.97 4.48 10.98
N SER A 105 8.21 4.81 9.93
CA SER A 105 8.33 6.04 9.15
C SER A 105 7.04 6.31 8.38
N ALA A 106 6.90 7.52 7.85
CA ALA A 106 5.77 7.94 7.01
C ALA A 106 5.95 7.58 5.52
N ALA A 107 7.13 7.07 5.14
CA ALA A 107 7.48 6.63 3.79
C ALA A 107 6.90 5.26 3.41
#